data_AF-A0A2I0PJJ7-F1
#
_entry.id   AF-A0A2I0PJJ7-F1
#
_cell.length_a   1.000
_cell.length_b   1.000
_cell.length_c   1.000
_cell.angle_alpha   90.00
_cell.angle_beta   90.00
_cell.angle_gamma   90.00
#
_symmetry.space_group_name_H-M   'P 1'
#
loop_
_entity.id
_entity.type
_entity.pdbx_description
1 polymer ?
#
loop_
_entity_poly.entity_id
_entity_poly.type
_entity_poly.pdbx_seq_one_letter_code
_entity_poly.pdbx_strand_id
1 'polypeptide(L)'
;MSDKPLIHQIKDLMNKNRNAELIKDENIQKQCLEQVLIIYDKLSNNGQKRVKNELYVAHRNLGSLYINEEFEKALHHLELAKSLSSYKNENFFNKCNLNRLISHLKMKIGLKEDSKDQLAESRNINNLLLSKLDKISLDQLKNEIMSDKLILDAIEKGDIKTIIEFELPIPLFIKDKYPIEFEINGIKYTLEVEIVENPLFVKCPNFTEIMEDKYGLANRSKIKLTIFRYIDPNKRIKISTFSEKECILYILSEAINAINYFIERYRIISGNYWVETVFYNMISEFSSTIMAGDHIIRNIPINMDQLIRCSPNPPWLSDLNIDNLDKYLRKEEIILWEILLLDAEDFLLRRNYREAIYAINGCFENFLMIKAREKLKKSWDDKEVEDYLNGSPVYENFKLKKYLSEDLFNQAVSNKDIFPYVPSTFQILKKCNEIDPSKVEIKELNRLVSKIRKKRNDIMHGVEIAEDLEKLAFEAIKSFKEFTEVF
;
A
#
# COMPACT_ATOMS: atom_id res chain seq x y z
N MET A 1 -21.84 -19.81 51.47
CA MET A 1 -22.89 -18.87 51.03
C MET A 1 -23.99 -19.65 50.34
N SER A 2 -25.25 -19.24 50.45
CA SER A 2 -26.37 -19.92 49.76
C SER A 2 -26.39 -19.52 48.29
N ASP A 3 -26.43 -20.48 47.36
CA ASP A 3 -26.48 -20.21 45.90
C ASP A 3 -27.84 -19.63 45.44
N LYS A 4 -28.89 -19.68 46.28
CA LYS A 4 -30.25 -19.27 45.91
C LYS A 4 -30.34 -17.83 45.36
N PRO A 5 -29.74 -16.80 45.98
CA PRO A 5 -29.80 -15.42 45.47
C PRO A 5 -29.11 -15.27 44.12
N LEU A 6 -27.95 -15.92 43.93
CA LEU A 6 -27.19 -15.87 42.68
C LEU A 6 -27.94 -16.57 41.54
N ILE A 7 -28.58 -17.71 41.81
CA ILE A 7 -29.44 -18.40 40.83
C ILE A 7 -30.63 -17.52 40.44
N HIS A 8 -31.23 -16.80 41.38
CA HIS A 8 -32.33 -15.88 41.08
C HIS A 8 -31.87 -14.73 40.18
N GLN A 9 -30.71 -14.14 40.47
CA GLN A 9 -30.11 -13.09 39.64
C GLN A 9 -29.83 -13.56 38.21
N ILE A 10 -29.31 -14.78 38.02
CA ILE A 10 -29.12 -15.36 36.68
C ILE A 10 -30.46 -15.41 35.93
N LYS A 11 -31.53 -15.89 36.56
CA LYS A 11 -32.84 -15.97 35.92
C LYS A 11 -33.40 -14.61 35.54
N ASP A 12 -33.22 -13.61 36.40
CA ASP A 12 -33.65 -12.24 36.13
C ASP A 12 -32.88 -11.63 34.95
N LEU A 13 -31.56 -11.85 34.88
CA LEU A 13 -30.74 -11.42 33.75
C LEU A 13 -31.14 -12.13 32.45
N MET A 14 -31.44 -13.42 32.49
CA MET A 14 -31.94 -14.17 31.33
C MET A 14 -33.30 -13.63 30.84
N ASN A 15 -34.18 -13.19 31.75
CA ASN A 15 -35.43 -12.54 31.38
C ASN A 15 -35.21 -11.14 30.78
N LYS A 16 -34.30 -10.34 31.35
CA LYS A 16 -33.91 -9.04 30.78
C LYS A 16 -33.33 -9.20 29.37
N ASN A 17 -32.50 -10.21 29.16
CA ASN A 17 -31.96 -10.53 27.84
C ASN A 17 -33.08 -10.81 26.82
N ARG A 18 -34.10 -11.61 27.19
CA ARG A 18 -35.25 -11.87 26.30
C ARG A 18 -36.02 -10.61 25.95
N ASN A 19 -36.19 -9.70 26.90
CA ASN A 19 -36.84 -8.41 26.64
C ASN A 19 -36.00 -7.54 25.70
N ALA A 20 -34.67 -7.53 25.88
CA ALA A 20 -33.74 -6.81 25.01
C ALA A 20 -33.72 -7.38 23.58
N GLU A 21 -33.83 -8.69 23.42
CA GLU A 21 -33.96 -9.38 22.13
C GLU A 21 -35.22 -8.93 21.37
N LEU A 22 -36.35 -8.78 22.05
CA LEU A 22 -37.61 -8.31 21.46
C LEU A 22 -37.53 -6.88 20.89
N ILE A 23 -36.75 -6.01 21.53
CA ILE A 23 -36.51 -4.63 21.08
C ILE A 23 -35.23 -4.48 20.23
N LYS A 24 -34.54 -5.60 19.94
CA LYS A 24 -33.28 -5.65 19.17
C LYS A 24 -32.14 -4.80 19.75
N ASP A 25 -32.05 -4.69 21.08
CA ASP A 25 -30.94 -4.02 21.75
C ASP A 25 -29.79 -5.01 22.02
N GLU A 26 -28.82 -5.08 21.11
CA GLU A 26 -27.70 -6.01 21.21
C GLU A 26 -26.71 -5.65 22.34
N ASN A 27 -26.59 -4.38 22.70
CA ASN A 27 -25.69 -3.94 23.78
C ASN A 27 -26.19 -4.42 25.14
N ILE A 28 -27.48 -4.25 25.42
CA ILE A 28 -28.09 -4.74 26.65
C ILE A 28 -28.05 -6.27 26.70
N GLN A 29 -28.26 -6.96 25.56
CA GLN A 29 -28.13 -8.41 25.49
C GLN A 29 -26.72 -8.87 25.87
N LYS A 30 -25.67 -8.31 25.25
CA LYS A 30 -24.26 -8.61 25.56
C LYS A 30 -23.99 -8.43 27.06
N GLN A 31 -24.35 -7.27 27.63
CA GLN A 31 -24.15 -6.98 29.06
C GLN A 31 -24.86 -7.98 29.98
N CYS A 32 -26.12 -8.34 29.69
CA CYS A 32 -26.88 -9.27 30.51
C CYS A 32 -26.25 -10.67 30.50
N LEU A 33 -25.85 -11.15 29.32
CA LEU A 33 -25.28 -12.48 29.16
C LEU A 33 -23.86 -12.58 29.73
N GLU A 34 -23.01 -11.56 29.57
CA GLU A 34 -21.70 -11.51 30.21
C GLU A 34 -21.82 -11.54 31.75
N GLN A 35 -22.80 -10.82 32.31
CA GLN A 35 -23.07 -10.87 33.75
C GLN A 35 -23.55 -12.25 34.22
N VAL A 36 -24.31 -12.99 33.41
CA VAL A 36 -24.68 -14.38 33.71
C VAL A 36 -23.45 -15.26 33.87
N LEU A 37 -22.44 -15.12 32.99
CA LEU A 37 -21.19 -15.88 33.09
C LEU A 37 -20.43 -15.54 34.39
N ILE A 38 -20.30 -14.24 34.71
CA ILE A 38 -19.63 -13.76 35.93
C ILE A 38 -20.30 -14.29 37.21
N ILE A 39 -21.63 -14.37 37.22
CA ILE A 39 -22.37 -14.89 38.38
C ILE A 39 -22.26 -16.42 38.45
N TYR A 40 -22.26 -17.10 37.31
CA TYR A 40 -22.11 -18.55 37.24
C TYR A 40 -20.81 -19.04 37.89
N ASP A 41 -19.69 -18.34 37.65
CA ASP A 41 -18.38 -18.69 38.21
C ASP A 41 -18.31 -18.56 39.74
N LYS A 42 -19.25 -17.81 40.35
CA LYS A 42 -19.35 -17.63 41.81
C LYS A 42 -20.21 -18.69 42.49
N LEU A 43 -20.92 -19.53 41.74
CA LEU A 43 -21.80 -20.59 42.27
C LEU A 43 -20.99 -21.79 42.76
N SER A 44 -21.50 -22.49 43.78
CA SER A 44 -20.97 -23.82 44.11
C SER A 44 -21.20 -24.84 43.00
N ASN A 45 -20.50 -25.97 43.02
CA ASN A 45 -20.71 -27.09 42.07
C ASN A 45 -22.18 -27.54 41.97
N ASN A 46 -22.93 -27.49 43.06
CA ASN A 46 -24.35 -27.84 43.07
C ASN A 46 -25.22 -26.73 42.47
N GLY A 47 -24.87 -25.46 42.70
CA GLY A 47 -25.51 -24.31 42.06
C GLY A 47 -25.29 -24.31 40.56
N GLN A 48 -24.05 -24.48 40.11
CA GLN A 48 -23.67 -24.62 38.70
C GLN A 48 -24.48 -25.72 37.99
N LYS A 49 -24.62 -26.89 38.62
CA LYS A 49 -25.46 -28.00 38.08
C LYS A 49 -26.91 -27.60 37.81
N ARG A 50 -27.48 -26.69 38.62
CA ARG A 50 -28.88 -26.25 38.50
C ARG A 50 -29.11 -25.24 37.37
N VAL A 51 -28.08 -24.54 36.91
CA VAL A 51 -28.18 -23.49 35.89
C VAL A 51 -27.37 -23.79 34.62
N LYS A 52 -27.05 -25.08 34.38
CA LYS A 52 -26.28 -25.52 33.20
C LYS A 52 -26.93 -25.16 31.86
N ASN A 53 -28.26 -25.06 31.83
CA ASN A 53 -28.98 -24.71 30.60
C ASN A 53 -28.85 -23.21 30.32
N GLU A 54 -28.95 -22.37 31.35
CA GLU A 54 -28.77 -20.92 31.28
C GLU A 54 -27.34 -20.59 30.84
N LEU A 55 -26.33 -21.29 31.35
CA LEU A 55 -24.95 -21.17 30.88
C LEU A 55 -24.82 -21.47 29.38
N TYR A 56 -25.41 -22.58 28.93
CA TYR A 56 -25.40 -22.96 27.52
C TYR A 56 -26.05 -21.90 26.63
N VAL A 57 -27.21 -21.39 27.02
CA VAL A 57 -27.91 -20.34 26.26
C VAL A 57 -27.09 -19.05 26.24
N ALA A 58 -26.45 -18.69 27.36
CA ALA A 58 -25.62 -17.49 27.42
C ALA A 58 -24.44 -17.56 26.45
N HIS A 59 -23.66 -18.65 26.48
CA HIS A 59 -22.56 -18.85 25.53
C HIS A 59 -23.05 -18.88 24.07
N ARG A 60 -24.11 -19.64 23.77
CA ARG A 60 -24.66 -19.73 22.41
C ARG A 60 -25.07 -18.36 21.87
N ASN A 61 -25.79 -17.58 22.68
CA ASN A 61 -26.32 -16.28 22.26
C ASN A 61 -25.21 -15.22 22.18
N LEU A 62 -24.24 -15.21 23.11
CA LEU A 62 -23.06 -14.34 23.00
C LEU A 62 -22.26 -14.63 21.73
N GLY A 63 -22.08 -15.91 21.40
CA GLY A 63 -21.42 -16.32 20.16
C GLY A 63 -22.10 -15.75 18.91
N SER A 64 -23.43 -15.78 18.85
CA SER A 64 -24.19 -15.16 17.77
C SER A 64 -24.08 -13.63 17.74
N LEU A 65 -24.10 -12.97 18.91
CA LEU A 65 -24.02 -11.50 19.00
C LEU A 65 -22.65 -10.96 18.59
N TYR A 66 -21.57 -11.71 18.77
CA TYR A 66 -20.21 -11.30 18.38
C TYR A 66 -19.81 -11.68 16.95
N ILE A 67 -20.65 -12.41 16.21
CA ILE A 67 -20.24 -13.09 14.97
C ILE A 67 -19.75 -12.14 13.86
N ASN A 68 -20.15 -10.87 13.89
CA ASN A 68 -19.75 -9.86 12.91
C ASN A 68 -18.71 -8.85 13.42
N GLU A 69 -18.36 -8.90 14.71
CA GLU A 69 -17.51 -7.91 15.39
C GLU A 69 -16.19 -8.52 15.86
N GLU A 70 -16.26 -9.62 16.62
CA GLU A 70 -15.13 -10.24 17.30
C GLU A 70 -15.12 -11.75 17.03
N PHE A 71 -14.55 -12.16 15.89
CA PHE A 71 -14.62 -13.54 15.41
C PHE A 71 -14.04 -14.55 16.40
N GLU A 72 -12.92 -14.22 17.03
CA GLU A 72 -12.24 -15.07 18.01
C GLU A 72 -13.08 -15.22 19.29
N LYS A 73 -13.68 -14.12 19.78
CA LYS A 73 -14.57 -14.13 20.95
C LYS A 73 -15.86 -14.91 20.66
N ALA A 74 -16.44 -14.70 19.48
CA ALA A 74 -17.60 -15.44 19.00
C ALA A 74 -17.33 -16.95 18.96
N LEU A 75 -16.19 -17.35 18.36
CA LEU A 75 -15.79 -18.76 18.24
C LEU A 75 -15.59 -19.39 19.62
N HIS A 76 -14.92 -18.69 20.53
CA HIS A 76 -14.72 -19.14 21.90
C HIS A 76 -16.05 -19.47 22.59
N HIS A 77 -17.03 -18.57 22.53
CA HIS A 77 -18.33 -18.82 23.16
C HIS A 77 -19.09 -19.98 22.50
N LEU A 78 -19.08 -20.10 21.18
CA LEU A 78 -19.78 -21.19 20.49
C LEU A 78 -19.15 -22.58 20.75
N GLU A 79 -17.82 -22.67 20.79
CA GLU A 79 -17.12 -23.93 21.15
C GLU A 79 -17.40 -24.32 22.60
N LEU A 80 -17.40 -23.35 23.53
CA LEU A 80 -17.82 -23.61 24.91
C LEU A 80 -19.27 -24.10 24.98
N ALA A 81 -20.20 -23.45 24.27
CA ALA A 81 -21.58 -23.92 24.20
C ALA A 81 -21.69 -25.37 23.69
N LYS A 82 -20.92 -25.73 22.65
CA LYS A 82 -20.87 -27.08 22.08
C LYS A 82 -20.29 -28.12 23.03
N SER A 83 -19.36 -27.73 23.90
CA SER A 83 -18.74 -28.61 24.91
C SER A 83 -19.67 -28.98 26.08
N LEU A 84 -20.68 -28.15 26.35
CA LEU A 84 -21.60 -28.34 27.48
C LEU A 84 -22.56 -29.52 27.25
N SER A 85 -22.90 -30.21 28.34
CA SER A 85 -23.83 -31.36 28.29
C SER A 85 -25.19 -31.00 27.70
N SER A 86 -25.63 -29.75 27.88
CA SER A 86 -26.90 -29.23 27.37
C SER A 86 -26.99 -29.28 25.84
N TYR A 87 -25.85 -29.15 25.13
CA TYR A 87 -25.79 -29.27 23.67
C TYR A 87 -26.22 -30.66 23.19
N LYS A 88 -25.96 -31.74 23.94
CA LYS A 88 -26.37 -33.10 23.55
C LYS A 88 -27.89 -33.22 23.41
N ASN A 89 -28.64 -32.46 24.21
CA ASN A 89 -30.11 -32.45 24.22
C ASN A 89 -30.70 -31.39 23.29
N GLU A 90 -29.88 -30.59 22.63
CA GLU A 90 -30.32 -29.56 21.69
C GLU A 90 -30.98 -30.20 20.45
N ASN A 91 -31.98 -29.51 19.90
CA ASN A 91 -32.66 -29.99 18.71
C ASN A 91 -31.70 -30.06 17.50
N PHE A 92 -32.03 -30.92 16.54
CA PHE A 92 -31.16 -31.17 15.38
C PHE A 92 -30.83 -29.89 14.59
N PHE A 93 -31.84 -29.04 14.37
CA PHE A 93 -31.67 -27.81 13.60
C PHE A 93 -30.69 -26.83 14.27
N ASN A 94 -30.85 -26.58 15.56
CA ASN A 94 -29.99 -25.71 16.35
C ASN A 94 -28.55 -26.24 16.39
N LYS A 95 -28.37 -27.57 16.43
CA LYS A 95 -27.04 -28.19 16.31
C LYS A 95 -26.40 -27.93 14.95
N CYS A 96 -27.17 -28.03 13.86
CA CYS A 96 -26.70 -27.72 12.52
C CYS A 96 -26.33 -26.24 12.41
N ASN A 97 -27.20 -25.33 12.87
CA ASN A 97 -26.94 -23.90 12.87
C ASN A 97 -25.68 -23.54 13.67
N LEU A 98 -25.55 -24.02 14.90
CA LEU A 98 -24.36 -23.76 15.73
C LEU A 98 -23.08 -24.24 15.06
N ASN A 99 -23.07 -25.43 14.47
CA ASN A 99 -21.90 -25.93 13.74
C ASN A 99 -21.60 -25.11 12.48
N ARG A 100 -22.64 -24.61 11.78
CA ARG A 100 -22.47 -23.71 10.63
C ARG A 100 -21.81 -22.40 11.04
N LEU A 101 -22.24 -21.80 12.16
CA LEU A 101 -21.61 -20.58 12.69
C LEU A 101 -20.15 -20.82 13.10
N ILE A 102 -19.84 -21.94 13.76
CA ILE A 102 -18.45 -22.33 14.07
C ILE A 102 -17.63 -22.49 12.79
N SER A 103 -18.16 -23.23 11.80
CA SER A 103 -17.50 -23.42 10.50
C SER A 103 -17.19 -22.08 9.85
N HIS A 104 -18.17 -21.18 9.81
CA HIS A 104 -18.04 -19.86 9.22
C HIS A 104 -16.99 -19.00 9.94
N LEU A 105 -16.98 -18.99 11.27
CA LEU A 105 -15.98 -18.25 12.05
C LEU A 105 -14.56 -18.78 11.86
N LYS A 106 -14.39 -20.12 11.84
CA LYS A 106 -13.10 -20.76 11.53
C LYS A 106 -12.61 -20.40 10.14
N MET A 107 -13.51 -20.33 9.15
CA MET A 107 -13.18 -19.85 7.80
C MET A 107 -12.68 -18.40 7.83
N LYS A 108 -13.39 -17.50 8.53
CA LYS A 108 -13.01 -16.08 8.62
C LYS A 108 -11.68 -15.86 9.33
N ILE A 109 -11.45 -16.57 10.44
CA ILE A 109 -10.17 -16.54 11.17
C ILE A 109 -9.06 -17.13 10.32
N GLY A 110 -9.30 -18.27 9.66
CA GLY A 110 -8.35 -18.89 8.74
C GLY A 110 -7.92 -17.97 7.61
N LEU A 111 -8.83 -17.20 7.02
CA LEU A 111 -8.51 -16.17 6.03
C LEU A 111 -7.70 -15.00 6.61
N LYS A 112 -8.05 -14.53 7.81
CA LYS A 112 -7.39 -13.40 8.48
C LYS A 112 -5.96 -13.72 8.89
N GLU A 113 -5.71 -14.94 9.35
CA GLU A 113 -4.43 -15.39 9.90
C GLU A 113 -3.59 -16.20 8.91
N ASP A 114 -4.12 -16.47 7.71
CA ASP A 114 -3.56 -17.44 6.76
C ASP A 114 -3.37 -18.84 7.39
N SER A 115 -4.29 -19.23 8.26
CA SER A 115 -4.24 -20.49 9.01
C SER A 115 -4.88 -21.63 8.25
N LYS A 116 -4.03 -22.50 7.67
CA LYS A 116 -4.46 -23.72 6.97
C LYS A 116 -5.25 -24.67 7.87
N ASP A 117 -4.90 -24.74 9.15
CA ASP A 117 -5.58 -25.62 10.12
C ASP A 117 -7.02 -25.16 10.36
N GLN A 118 -7.25 -23.86 10.56
CA GLN A 118 -8.60 -23.31 10.74
C GLN A 118 -9.46 -23.52 9.49
N LEU A 119 -8.88 -23.36 8.29
CA LEU A 119 -9.57 -23.62 7.02
C LEU A 119 -9.92 -25.11 6.85
N ALA A 120 -9.01 -26.01 7.21
CA ALA A 120 -9.24 -27.45 7.16
C ALA A 120 -10.34 -27.89 8.16
N GLU A 121 -10.31 -27.35 9.38
CA GLU A 121 -11.36 -27.61 10.37
C GLU A 121 -12.73 -27.08 9.92
N SER A 122 -12.77 -25.87 9.35
CA SER A 122 -13.99 -25.32 8.75
C SER A 122 -14.54 -26.26 7.67
N ARG A 123 -13.70 -26.71 6.73
CA ARG A 123 -14.10 -27.65 5.68
C ARG A 123 -14.63 -28.97 6.25
N ASN A 124 -13.98 -29.52 7.26
CA ASN A 124 -14.43 -30.76 7.90
C ASN A 124 -15.82 -30.60 8.53
N ILE A 125 -16.05 -29.50 9.24
CA ILE A 125 -17.37 -29.21 9.83
C ILE A 125 -18.41 -29.01 8.73
N ASN A 126 -18.10 -28.26 7.69
CA ASN A 126 -19.01 -28.03 6.57
C ASN A 126 -19.37 -29.33 5.83
N ASN A 127 -18.40 -30.21 5.59
CA ASN A 127 -18.64 -31.52 4.98
C ASN A 127 -19.58 -32.41 5.83
N LEU A 128 -19.46 -32.35 7.15
CA LEU A 128 -20.39 -33.03 8.06
C LEU A 128 -21.81 -32.44 7.98
N LEU A 129 -21.94 -31.13 7.75
CA LEU A 129 -23.24 -30.47 7.54
C LEU A 129 -23.83 -30.83 6.17
N LEU A 130 -23.02 -30.85 5.12
CA LEU A 130 -23.42 -31.25 3.76
C LEU A 130 -23.98 -32.69 3.76
N SER A 131 -23.35 -33.62 4.48
CA SER A 131 -23.84 -35.01 4.60
C SER A 131 -25.23 -35.14 5.25
N LYS A 132 -25.74 -34.05 5.83
CA LYS A 132 -27.02 -33.98 6.55
C LYS A 132 -28.02 -33.03 5.89
N LEU A 133 -27.70 -32.46 4.72
CA LEU A 133 -28.52 -31.48 4.01
C LEU A 133 -29.98 -31.90 3.85
N ASP A 134 -30.22 -33.16 3.46
CA ASP A 134 -31.57 -33.71 3.22
C ASP A 134 -32.45 -33.73 4.47
N LYS A 135 -31.85 -33.67 5.66
CA LYS A 135 -32.55 -33.68 6.95
C LYS A 135 -32.82 -32.28 7.49
N ILE A 136 -32.26 -31.24 6.86
CA ILE A 136 -32.49 -29.84 7.21
C ILE A 136 -33.78 -29.40 6.51
N SER A 137 -34.75 -28.87 7.25
CA SER A 137 -36.02 -28.41 6.67
C SER A 137 -35.98 -26.94 6.24
N LEU A 138 -35.05 -26.14 6.79
CA LEU A 138 -34.93 -24.71 6.56
C LEU A 138 -33.99 -24.42 5.39
N ASP A 139 -34.55 -23.98 4.27
CA ASP A 139 -33.80 -23.73 3.04
C ASP A 139 -32.76 -22.61 3.19
N GLN A 140 -33.02 -21.61 4.05
CA GLN A 140 -32.02 -20.58 4.37
C GLN A 140 -30.72 -21.21 4.89
N LEU A 141 -30.80 -22.13 5.86
CA LEU A 141 -29.61 -22.77 6.41
C LEU A 141 -28.91 -23.66 5.37
N LYS A 142 -29.66 -24.33 4.49
CA LYS A 142 -29.06 -25.11 3.39
C LYS A 142 -28.27 -24.21 2.45
N ASN A 143 -28.86 -23.08 2.06
CA ASN A 143 -28.22 -22.11 1.16
C ASN A 143 -26.95 -21.54 1.79
N GLU A 144 -26.96 -21.25 3.08
CA GLU A 144 -25.79 -20.78 3.82
C GLU A 144 -24.66 -21.83 3.87
N ILE A 145 -24.99 -23.10 4.15
CA ILE A 145 -24.02 -24.23 4.14
C ILE A 145 -23.41 -24.40 2.74
N MET A 146 -24.24 -24.34 1.69
CA MET A 146 -23.79 -24.43 0.30
C MET A 146 -22.93 -23.23 -0.09
N SER A 147 -23.28 -22.02 0.38
CA SER A 147 -22.46 -20.83 0.16
C SER A 147 -21.10 -20.95 0.85
N ASP A 148 -21.05 -21.40 2.11
CA ASP A 148 -19.80 -21.64 2.84
C ASP A 148 -18.94 -22.68 2.11
N LYS A 149 -19.55 -23.72 1.49
CA LYS A 149 -18.83 -24.69 0.65
C LYS A 149 -18.16 -24.03 -0.55
N LEU A 150 -18.92 -23.24 -1.32
CA LEU A 150 -18.41 -22.61 -2.53
C LEU A 150 -17.27 -21.64 -2.23
N ILE A 151 -17.36 -20.91 -1.13
CA ILE A 151 -16.28 -20.05 -0.62
C ILE A 151 -15.05 -20.90 -0.29
N LEU A 152 -15.20 -21.97 0.49
CA LEU A 152 -14.08 -22.87 0.84
C LEU A 152 -13.42 -23.50 -0.39
N ASP A 153 -14.19 -23.93 -1.37
CA ASP A 153 -13.68 -24.51 -2.61
C ASP A 153 -12.88 -23.47 -3.44
N ALA A 154 -13.34 -22.22 -3.48
CA ALA A 154 -12.62 -21.12 -4.13
C ALA A 154 -11.32 -20.76 -3.40
N ILE A 155 -11.33 -20.75 -2.06
CA ILE A 155 -10.13 -20.55 -1.24
C ILE A 155 -9.05 -21.59 -1.57
N GLU A 156 -9.43 -22.86 -1.69
CA GLU A 156 -8.52 -23.96 -2.03
C GLU A 156 -7.88 -23.82 -3.41
N LYS A 157 -8.62 -23.25 -4.37
CA LYS A 157 -8.15 -23.00 -5.73
C LYS A 157 -7.31 -21.73 -5.85
N GLY A 158 -7.14 -20.97 -4.76
CA GLY A 158 -6.49 -19.66 -4.79
C GLY A 158 -7.31 -18.58 -5.48
N ASP A 159 -8.62 -18.78 -5.63
CA ASP A 159 -9.53 -17.86 -6.30
C ASP A 159 -10.18 -16.91 -5.28
N ILE A 160 -9.34 -16.08 -4.65
CA ILE A 160 -9.77 -15.03 -3.72
C ILE A 160 -9.26 -13.70 -4.21
N LYS A 161 -10.14 -12.70 -4.22
CA LYS A 161 -9.80 -11.34 -4.61
C LYS A 161 -10.48 -10.31 -3.73
N THR A 162 -9.78 -9.20 -3.53
CA THR A 162 -10.28 -8.00 -2.88
C THR A 162 -10.39 -6.92 -3.94
N ILE A 163 -11.59 -6.38 -4.15
CA ILE A 163 -11.88 -5.29 -5.07
C ILE A 163 -12.03 -4.03 -4.23
N ILE A 164 -11.35 -2.95 -4.61
CA ILE A 164 -11.49 -1.63 -4.01
C ILE A 164 -11.84 -0.64 -5.11
N GLU A 165 -12.84 0.21 -4.85
CA GLU A 165 -13.24 1.27 -5.75
C GLU A 165 -13.14 2.62 -5.06
N PHE A 166 -12.56 3.61 -5.74
CA PHE A 166 -12.42 4.98 -5.23
C PHE A 166 -12.28 5.97 -6.37
N GLU A 167 -12.43 7.25 -6.07
CA GLU A 167 -12.18 8.32 -7.03
C GLU A 167 -10.84 9.00 -6.75
N LEU A 168 -10.13 9.35 -7.80
CA LEU A 168 -8.94 10.19 -7.75
C LEU A 168 -9.24 11.56 -8.36
N PRO A 169 -8.73 12.64 -7.76
CA PRO A 169 -8.90 14.00 -8.29
C PRO A 169 -8.02 14.28 -9.53
N ILE A 170 -7.56 13.23 -10.21
CA ILE A 170 -6.59 13.27 -11.30
C ILE A 170 -7.11 12.36 -12.43
N PRO A 171 -7.16 12.82 -13.69
CA PRO A 171 -7.55 11.96 -14.81
C PRO A 171 -6.37 11.06 -15.24
N LEU A 172 -6.60 9.76 -15.24
CA LEU A 172 -5.69 8.75 -15.78
C LEU A 172 -6.26 8.31 -17.13
N PHE A 173 -5.78 8.93 -18.21
CA PHE A 173 -6.29 8.73 -19.57
C PHE A 173 -5.92 7.33 -20.11
N ILE A 174 -6.64 6.34 -19.61
CA ILE A 174 -6.60 4.96 -20.03
C ILE A 174 -7.89 4.72 -20.80
N LYS A 175 -7.86 3.79 -21.77
CA LYS A 175 -9.07 3.36 -22.47
C LYS A 175 -10.12 2.94 -21.44
N ASP A 176 -11.28 3.58 -21.49
CA ASP A 176 -12.36 3.39 -20.52
C ASP A 176 -12.69 1.90 -20.36
N LYS A 177 -12.70 1.44 -19.10
CA LYS A 177 -12.98 0.05 -18.68
C LYS A 177 -12.08 -1.01 -19.32
N TYR A 178 -10.89 -0.64 -19.79
CA TYR A 178 -9.88 -1.60 -20.20
C TYR A 178 -9.07 -2.07 -18.98
N PRO A 179 -9.16 -3.35 -18.58
CA PRO A 179 -8.42 -3.86 -17.44
C PRO A 179 -6.92 -3.92 -17.76
N ILE A 180 -6.11 -3.28 -16.92
CA ILE A 180 -4.65 -3.36 -16.95
C ILE A 180 -4.19 -4.32 -15.87
N GLU A 181 -3.49 -5.39 -16.26
CA GLU A 181 -2.94 -6.38 -15.33
C GLU A 181 -1.47 -6.08 -15.02
N PHE A 182 -1.09 -6.18 -13.75
CA PHE A 182 0.30 -6.04 -13.29
C PHE A 182 0.56 -6.84 -12.01
N GLU A 183 1.83 -7.00 -11.67
CA GLU A 183 2.26 -7.80 -10.51
C GLU A 183 3.22 -7.00 -9.62
N ILE A 184 3.00 -7.03 -8.31
CA ILE A 184 3.87 -6.43 -7.29
C ILE A 184 4.13 -7.47 -6.22
N ASN A 185 5.40 -7.82 -5.97
CA ASN A 185 5.81 -8.76 -4.93
C ASN A 185 5.08 -10.12 -4.97
N GLY A 186 4.85 -10.67 -6.17
CA GLY A 186 4.14 -11.95 -6.34
C GLY A 186 2.62 -11.86 -6.28
N ILE A 187 2.05 -10.67 -6.09
CA ILE A 187 0.61 -10.44 -6.01
C ILE A 187 0.16 -9.84 -7.34
N LYS A 188 -0.86 -10.45 -7.95
CA LYS A 188 -1.48 -9.93 -9.17
C LYS A 188 -2.49 -8.84 -8.84
N TYR A 189 -2.57 -7.87 -9.74
CA TYR A 189 -3.49 -6.75 -9.69
C TYR A 189 -4.16 -6.56 -11.05
N THR A 190 -5.41 -6.10 -11.04
CA THR A 190 -6.11 -5.61 -12.23
C THR A 190 -6.65 -4.23 -11.94
N LEU A 191 -6.34 -3.26 -12.78
CA LEU A 191 -6.79 -1.88 -12.69
C LEU A 191 -7.75 -1.55 -13.84
N GLU A 192 -8.95 -1.13 -13.48
CA GLU A 192 -9.92 -0.52 -14.40
C GLU A 192 -10.05 0.96 -14.05
N VAL A 193 -10.09 1.81 -15.07
CA VAL A 193 -10.26 3.25 -14.93
C VAL A 193 -11.42 3.73 -15.79
N GLU A 194 -12.26 4.57 -15.20
CA GLU A 194 -13.34 5.29 -15.85
C GLU A 194 -13.13 6.78 -15.67
N ILE A 195 -13.15 7.55 -16.76
CA ILE A 195 -13.05 9.01 -16.71
C ILE A 195 -14.44 9.57 -16.45
N VAL A 196 -14.59 10.32 -15.37
CA VAL A 196 -15.82 11.02 -15.04
C VAL A 196 -15.67 12.49 -15.40
N GLU A 197 -16.46 12.93 -16.36
CA GLU A 197 -16.51 14.33 -16.78
C GLU A 197 -17.21 15.18 -15.71
N ASN A 198 -16.71 16.40 -15.49
CA ASN A 198 -17.30 17.35 -14.56
C ASN A 198 -18.65 17.85 -15.14
N PRO A 199 -19.75 17.94 -14.38
CA PRO A 199 -20.98 18.53 -14.89
C PRO A 199 -20.72 19.97 -15.38
N LEU A 200 -20.97 20.21 -16.68
CA LEU A 200 -20.96 21.53 -17.31
C LEU A 200 -21.78 22.51 -16.45
N PHE A 201 -21.12 23.55 -15.92
CA PHE A 201 -21.79 24.64 -15.22
C PHE A 201 -22.90 25.25 -16.10
N VAL A 202 -23.99 25.65 -15.43
CA VAL A 202 -25.23 26.25 -15.96
C VAL A 202 -24.97 27.27 -17.09
N LYS A 203 -25.70 27.11 -18.21
CA LYS A 203 -25.70 28.01 -19.38
C LYS A 203 -25.94 29.48 -18.99
N CYS A 204 -24.89 30.31 -19.01
CA CYS A 204 -24.99 31.78 -19.07
C CYS A 204 -24.81 32.25 -20.52
N PRO A 205 -25.33 33.40 -20.97
CA PRO A 205 -25.36 33.74 -22.40
C PRO A 205 -24.01 34.23 -22.98
N ASN A 206 -23.01 34.49 -22.14
CA ASN A 206 -21.69 34.99 -22.54
C ASN A 206 -20.59 34.19 -21.84
N PHE A 207 -20.26 33.01 -22.35
CA PHE A 207 -19.02 32.31 -21.96
C PHE A 207 -18.25 31.86 -23.19
N THR A 208 -16.93 31.90 -23.06
CA THR A 208 -15.98 31.29 -23.99
C THR A 208 -15.79 29.84 -23.54
N GLU A 209 -15.93 28.88 -24.45
CA GLU A 209 -15.50 27.50 -24.21
C GLU A 209 -13.99 27.49 -23.97
N ILE A 210 -13.59 27.03 -22.79
CA ILE A 210 -12.20 26.70 -22.47
C ILE A 210 -12.24 25.24 -22.01
N MET A 211 -11.84 24.32 -22.88
CA MET A 211 -11.25 23.07 -22.41
C MET A 211 -9.80 23.43 -22.09
N GLU A 212 -9.35 23.28 -20.84
CA GLU A 212 -8.00 22.81 -20.53
C GLU A 212 -7.66 22.91 -19.05
N ASP A 213 -7.06 21.83 -18.56
CA ASP A 213 -6.58 21.69 -17.21
C ASP A 213 -5.10 22.10 -17.08
N LYS A 214 -4.86 23.00 -16.11
CA LYS A 214 -3.78 22.89 -15.12
C LYS A 214 -4.25 23.43 -13.75
N TYR A 215 -5.42 24.08 -13.63
CA TYR A 215 -6.06 24.45 -12.35
C TYR A 215 -7.57 24.74 -12.51
N GLY A 216 -8.28 24.15 -13.48
CA GLY A 216 -9.62 24.63 -13.89
C GLY A 216 -10.52 23.58 -14.52
N LEU A 217 -11.39 23.00 -13.70
CA LEU A 217 -12.51 22.09 -14.01
C LEU A 217 -12.11 20.78 -14.72
N ALA A 218 -11.51 19.86 -13.96
CA ALA A 218 -10.95 18.62 -14.49
C ALA A 218 -11.90 17.41 -14.39
N ASN A 219 -11.79 16.53 -15.38
CA ASN A 219 -12.30 15.18 -15.33
C ASN A 219 -11.57 14.41 -14.21
N ARG A 220 -12.28 13.54 -13.50
CA ARG A 220 -11.73 12.72 -12.40
C ARG A 220 -11.65 11.26 -12.83
N SER A 221 -10.82 10.46 -12.17
CA SER A 221 -10.75 9.02 -12.43
C SER A 221 -11.51 8.25 -11.38
N LYS A 222 -12.49 7.47 -11.80
CA LYS A 222 -13.00 6.39 -10.97
C LYS A 222 -12.13 5.16 -11.19
N ILE A 223 -11.55 4.70 -10.10
CA ILE A 223 -10.63 3.57 -10.05
C ILE A 223 -11.37 2.36 -9.50
N LYS A 224 -11.19 1.23 -10.17
CA LYS A 224 -11.54 -0.09 -9.64
C LYS A 224 -10.30 -0.97 -9.71
N LEU A 225 -9.75 -1.25 -8.54
CA LEU A 225 -8.54 -2.07 -8.39
C LEU A 225 -8.92 -3.42 -7.79
N THR A 226 -8.59 -4.49 -8.51
CA THR A 226 -8.73 -5.88 -8.04
C THR A 226 -7.37 -6.37 -7.59
N ILE A 227 -7.28 -6.87 -6.36
CA ILE A 227 -6.09 -7.45 -5.74
C ILE A 227 -6.37 -8.95 -5.56
N PHE A 228 -5.61 -9.84 -6.20
CA PHE A 228 -5.82 -11.29 -6.12
C PHE A 228 -5.29 -11.90 -4.82
N ARG A 229 -5.81 -11.39 -3.69
CA ARG A 229 -5.51 -11.83 -2.33
C ARG A 229 -6.66 -11.44 -1.39
N TYR A 230 -6.82 -12.18 -0.31
CA TYR A 230 -7.64 -11.75 0.83
C TYR A 230 -6.96 -10.59 1.58
N ILE A 231 -7.68 -9.51 1.87
CA ILE A 231 -7.23 -8.46 2.79
C ILE A 231 -8.30 -8.24 3.84
N ASP A 232 -7.94 -8.36 5.12
CA ASP A 232 -8.86 -8.09 6.23
C ASP A 232 -9.29 -6.61 6.19
N PRO A 233 -10.60 -6.33 6.02
CA PRO A 233 -11.07 -4.97 5.86
C PRO A 233 -11.18 -4.19 7.16
N ASN A 234 -11.06 -4.85 8.31
CA ASN A 234 -11.03 -4.18 9.61
C ASN A 234 -9.59 -3.87 10.04
N LYS A 235 -8.58 -4.41 9.35
CA LYS A 235 -7.17 -4.23 9.71
C LYS A 235 -6.77 -2.77 9.48
N ARG A 236 -6.32 -2.12 10.55
CA ARG A 236 -5.76 -0.76 10.51
C ARG A 236 -4.25 -0.83 10.68
N ILE A 237 -3.53 0.05 9.99
CA ILE A 237 -2.09 0.23 10.11
C ILE A 237 -1.78 1.65 10.54
N LYS A 238 -0.66 1.82 11.25
CA LYS A 238 -0.12 3.13 11.59
C LYS A 238 0.81 3.58 10.48
N ILE A 239 0.56 4.77 9.96
CA ILE A 239 1.46 5.46 9.05
C ILE A 239 2.09 6.64 9.78
N SER A 240 3.37 6.87 9.53
CA SER A 240 4.09 8.04 10.03
C SER A 240 3.96 9.17 9.02
N THR A 241 3.29 10.25 9.40
CA THR A 241 3.37 11.51 8.66
C THR A 241 4.42 12.42 9.30
N PHE A 242 4.79 13.51 8.63
CA PHE A 242 5.76 14.49 9.14
C PHE A 242 5.33 15.14 10.47
N SER A 243 4.03 15.11 10.78
CA SER A 243 3.46 15.76 11.96
C SER A 243 2.86 14.79 12.97
N GLU A 244 2.31 13.64 12.58
CA GLU A 244 1.58 12.75 13.50
C GLU A 244 1.62 11.26 13.09
N LYS A 245 1.19 10.36 13.99
CA LYS A 245 0.91 8.95 13.66
C LYS A 245 -0.56 8.81 13.34
N GLU A 246 -0.88 8.57 12.07
CA GLU A 246 -2.26 8.36 11.63
C GLU A 246 -2.55 6.86 11.45
N CYS A 247 -3.80 6.48 11.68
CA CYS A 247 -4.28 5.10 11.50
C CYS A 247 -5.15 5.03 10.25
N ILE A 248 -4.70 4.34 9.22
CA ILE A 248 -5.47 4.11 7.99
C ILE A 248 -5.85 2.63 7.84
N LEU A 249 -6.85 2.35 7.01
CA LEU A 249 -7.23 0.98 6.67
C LEU A 249 -6.15 0.34 5.78
N TYR A 250 -5.80 -0.91 6.07
CA TYR A 250 -4.74 -1.64 5.37
C TYR A 250 -5.07 -1.84 3.88
N ILE A 251 -6.35 -2.10 3.56
CA ILE A 251 -6.82 -2.21 2.16
C ILE A 251 -6.50 -0.93 1.38
N LEU A 252 -6.77 0.25 1.96
CA LEU A 252 -6.51 1.53 1.30
C LEU A 252 -5.01 1.75 1.08
N SER A 253 -4.17 1.40 2.07
CA SER A 253 -2.71 1.48 1.92
C SER A 253 -2.18 0.59 0.79
N GLU A 254 -2.66 -0.65 0.70
CA GLU A 254 -2.26 -1.58 -0.37
C GLU A 254 -2.71 -1.07 -1.74
N ALA A 255 -3.92 -0.49 -1.81
CA ALA A 255 -4.44 0.10 -3.03
C ALA A 255 -3.62 1.30 -3.50
N ILE A 256 -3.26 2.20 -2.58
CA ILE A 256 -2.41 3.36 -2.87
C ILE A 256 -1.03 2.92 -3.35
N ASN A 257 -0.41 1.93 -2.69
CA ASN A 257 0.87 1.40 -3.13
C ASN A 257 0.80 0.85 -4.56
N ALA A 258 -0.24 0.08 -4.87
CA ALA A 258 -0.45 -0.48 -6.20
C ALA A 258 -0.71 0.59 -7.26
N ILE A 259 -1.53 1.60 -6.94
CA ILE A 259 -1.78 2.73 -7.83
C ILE A 259 -0.54 3.59 -8.03
N ASN A 260 0.26 3.84 -7.00
CA ASN A 260 1.49 4.62 -7.16
C ASN A 260 2.53 3.88 -8.00
N TYR A 261 2.66 2.57 -7.79
CA TYR A 261 3.46 1.72 -8.66
C TYR A 261 3.02 1.84 -10.13
N PHE A 262 1.71 1.83 -10.38
CA PHE A 262 1.15 2.05 -11.71
C PHE A 262 1.42 3.47 -12.23
N ILE A 263 1.16 4.51 -11.42
CA ILE A 263 1.30 5.92 -11.78
C ILE A 263 2.75 6.25 -12.14
N GLU A 264 3.73 5.83 -11.36
CA GLU A 264 5.15 6.09 -11.63
C GLU A 264 5.55 5.60 -13.02
N ARG A 265 5.10 4.39 -13.38
CA ARG A 265 5.30 3.81 -14.71
C ARG A 265 4.51 4.59 -15.74
N TYR A 266 3.22 4.80 -15.50
CA TYR A 266 2.37 5.60 -16.37
C TYR A 266 2.98 6.97 -16.69
N ARG A 267 3.61 7.68 -15.74
CA ARG A 267 4.29 8.98 -15.94
C ARG A 267 5.49 8.89 -16.87
N ILE A 268 6.41 7.95 -16.60
CA ILE A 268 7.66 7.76 -17.38
C ILE A 268 7.32 7.52 -18.83
N ILE A 269 6.29 6.74 -18.99
CA ILE A 269 5.83 6.31 -20.26
C ILE A 269 5.09 7.57 -20.81
N SER A 270 4.00 8.08 -20.24
CA SER A 270 3.15 9.13 -20.87
C SER A 270 3.83 10.45 -21.10
N GLY A 271 5.01 10.60 -20.49
CA GLY A 271 5.66 11.85 -20.18
C GLY A 271 4.71 12.81 -19.48
N ASN A 272 3.58 12.33 -18.92
CA ASN A 272 2.69 13.07 -18.05
C ASN A 272 3.37 13.24 -16.69
N TYR A 273 4.55 13.89 -16.65
CA TYR A 273 5.32 14.15 -15.42
C TYR A 273 4.50 14.84 -14.33
N TRP A 274 3.38 15.45 -14.73
CA TRP A 274 2.42 16.06 -13.85
C TRP A 274 1.63 15.14 -12.96
N VAL A 275 1.27 13.93 -13.41
CA VAL A 275 0.42 13.01 -12.65
C VAL A 275 1.13 12.69 -11.35
N GLU A 276 0.54 13.08 -10.22
CA GLU A 276 1.17 12.91 -8.92
C GLU A 276 0.89 11.52 -8.36
N THR A 277 1.82 11.03 -7.54
CA THR A 277 1.54 9.87 -6.70
C THR A 277 0.40 10.19 -5.75
N VAL A 278 -0.54 9.26 -5.64
CA VAL A 278 -1.70 9.33 -4.76
C VAL A 278 -1.25 9.24 -3.31
N PHE A 279 -1.74 10.16 -2.50
CA PHE A 279 -1.66 10.09 -1.05
C PHE A 279 -3.02 9.71 -0.47
N TYR A 280 -3.07 9.12 0.72
CA TYR A 280 -4.34 8.67 1.29
C TYR A 280 -5.34 9.82 1.48
N ASN A 281 -4.86 11.04 1.77
CA ASN A 281 -5.68 12.25 1.84
C ASN A 281 -6.25 12.72 0.48
N MET A 282 -5.92 12.06 -0.63
CA MET A 282 -6.54 12.35 -1.92
C MET A 282 -7.80 11.50 -2.16
N ILE A 283 -8.03 10.47 -1.35
CA ILE A 283 -9.17 9.56 -1.48
C ILE A 283 -10.18 9.90 -0.38
N SER A 284 -11.26 10.60 -0.76
CA SER A 284 -12.32 11.00 0.17
C SER A 284 -13.25 9.84 0.56
N GLU A 285 -13.51 8.95 -0.39
CA GLU A 285 -14.44 7.83 -0.25
C GLU A 285 -13.90 6.62 -1.00
N PHE A 286 -14.10 5.44 -0.42
CA PHE A 286 -13.85 4.19 -1.12
C PHE A 286 -14.84 3.10 -0.67
N SER A 287 -15.09 2.15 -1.56
CA SER A 287 -15.81 0.91 -1.27
C SER A 287 -14.87 -0.28 -1.39
N SER A 288 -15.18 -1.37 -0.69
CA SER A 288 -14.42 -2.61 -0.85
C SER A 288 -15.30 -3.85 -0.83
N THR A 289 -15.00 -4.80 -1.69
CA THR A 289 -15.70 -6.08 -1.81
C THR A 289 -14.68 -7.21 -1.84
N ILE A 290 -14.88 -8.21 -0.99
CA ILE A 290 -14.05 -9.42 -0.94
C ILE A 290 -14.83 -10.55 -1.57
N MET A 291 -14.24 -11.20 -2.58
CA MET A 291 -14.84 -12.30 -3.33
C MET A 291 -14.01 -13.57 -3.22
N ALA A 292 -14.68 -14.71 -3.21
CA ALA A 292 -14.09 -16.03 -3.46
C ALA A 292 -14.85 -16.68 -4.61
N GLY A 293 -14.18 -16.82 -5.76
CA GLY A 293 -14.85 -17.02 -7.04
C GLY A 293 -15.90 -15.95 -7.29
N ASP A 294 -17.14 -16.37 -7.54
CA ASP A 294 -18.29 -15.48 -7.76
C ASP A 294 -19.04 -15.11 -6.48
N HIS A 295 -18.61 -15.60 -5.31
CA HIS A 295 -19.31 -15.37 -4.04
C HIS A 295 -18.71 -14.20 -3.25
N ILE A 296 -19.57 -13.27 -2.84
CA ILE A 296 -19.20 -12.15 -1.98
C ILE A 296 -19.04 -12.67 -0.54
N ILE A 297 -17.80 -12.65 -0.04
CA ILE A 297 -17.47 -12.97 1.36
C ILE A 297 -17.88 -11.82 2.27
N ARG A 298 -17.66 -10.57 1.80
CA ARG A 298 -17.98 -9.34 2.53
C ARG A 298 -18.06 -8.18 1.54
N ASN A 299 -19.09 -7.36 1.69
CA ASN A 299 -19.19 -6.08 0.99
C ASN A 299 -19.20 -4.97 2.05
N ILE A 300 -18.31 -3.99 1.89
CA ILE A 300 -18.26 -2.81 2.75
C ILE A 300 -18.60 -1.63 1.85
N PRO A 301 -19.87 -1.20 1.87
CA PRO A 301 -20.24 0.03 1.19
C PRO A 301 -19.52 1.20 1.85
N ILE A 302 -19.20 2.21 1.04
CA ILE A 302 -18.64 3.54 1.35
C ILE A 302 -18.30 3.73 2.83
N ASN A 303 -17.02 3.59 3.19
CA ASN A 303 -16.57 3.74 4.56
C ASN A 303 -15.86 5.11 4.70
N MET A 304 -16.53 6.11 5.28
CA MET A 304 -15.94 7.42 5.59
C MET A 304 -15.41 7.49 7.03
N ASP A 305 -14.25 8.13 7.19
CA ASP A 305 -14.03 9.30 8.06
C ASP A 305 -12.57 9.76 7.87
N GLN A 306 -12.30 10.48 6.77
CA GLN A 306 -11.16 11.40 6.71
C GLN A 306 -11.71 12.79 6.43
N LEU A 307 -11.70 13.63 7.47
CA LEU A 307 -11.99 15.06 7.34
C LEU A 307 -10.80 15.71 6.63
N ILE A 308 -10.98 16.09 5.37
CA ILE A 308 -9.92 16.72 4.57
C ILE A 308 -10.34 18.14 4.19
N ARG A 309 -9.40 19.06 4.41
CA ARG A 309 -9.48 20.45 3.95
C ARG A 309 -8.75 20.55 2.61
N CYS A 310 -9.48 20.78 1.52
CA CYS A 310 -8.90 20.98 0.19
C CYS A 310 -8.13 22.32 0.11
N SER A 311 -6.97 22.30 -0.56
CA SER A 311 -6.19 23.48 -0.94
C SER A 311 -6.41 23.80 -2.43
N PRO A 312 -6.53 25.07 -2.83
CA PRO A 312 -7.14 25.43 -4.11
C PRO A 312 -6.32 25.28 -5.41
N ASN A 313 -5.12 24.66 -5.48
CA ASN A 313 -4.33 24.65 -6.75
C ASN A 313 -3.32 23.46 -6.94
N PRO A 314 -3.48 22.50 -7.89
CA PRO A 314 -2.39 21.61 -8.47
C PRO A 314 -2.20 21.57 -10.06
N PRO A 315 -0.98 21.39 -10.69
CA PRO A 315 -0.70 21.57 -12.17
C PRO A 315 -0.41 20.36 -13.12
N TRP A 316 -0.76 20.41 -14.46
CA TRP A 316 -0.69 19.29 -15.48
C TRP A 316 -0.05 19.48 -16.94
N LEU A 317 0.12 18.44 -17.85
CA LEU A 317 0.85 18.38 -19.20
C LEU A 317 0.18 17.82 -20.50
N SER A 318 0.90 17.95 -21.65
CA SER A 318 0.53 17.83 -23.08
C SER A 318 0.92 16.55 -23.89
N ASP A 319 0.33 16.44 -25.09
CA ASP A 319 0.22 15.24 -25.96
C ASP A 319 1.49 14.76 -26.69
N LEU A 320 2.48 15.62 -26.94
CA LEU A 320 3.76 15.18 -27.54
C LEU A 320 4.51 14.19 -26.64
N ASN A 321 4.21 14.24 -25.34
CA ASN A 321 4.77 13.35 -24.33
C ASN A 321 4.14 11.95 -24.38
N ILE A 322 2.89 11.85 -24.84
CA ILE A 322 2.09 10.62 -24.90
C ILE A 322 2.58 9.67 -25.99
N ASP A 323 3.22 10.12 -27.07
CA ASP A 323 3.74 9.22 -28.11
C ASP A 323 5.12 8.62 -27.78
N ASN A 324 5.88 9.25 -26.88
CA ASN A 324 7.17 8.74 -26.40
C ASN A 324 7.01 7.65 -25.32
N LEU A 325 5.82 7.59 -24.71
CA LEU A 325 5.29 6.59 -23.79
C LEU A 325 5.48 5.18 -24.28
N ASP A 326 4.82 4.84 -25.36
CA ASP A 326 4.64 3.45 -25.75
C ASP A 326 5.96 2.70 -26.00
N LYS A 327 7.06 3.43 -26.24
CA LYS A 327 8.41 2.87 -26.42
C LYS A 327 9.16 2.60 -25.11
N TYR A 328 8.90 3.37 -24.05
CA TYR A 328 9.60 3.27 -22.76
C TYR A 328 8.98 2.23 -21.81
N LEU A 329 7.72 1.83 -22.04
CA LEU A 329 6.97 0.81 -21.29
C LEU A 329 7.61 -0.57 -21.15
N ARG A 330 8.66 -0.86 -21.92
CA ARG A 330 9.19 -2.22 -22.13
C ARG A 330 10.49 -2.51 -21.36
N LYS A 331 10.92 -1.65 -20.44
CA LYS A 331 12.18 -1.82 -19.67
C LYS A 331 11.91 -2.06 -18.19
N GLU A 332 12.58 -3.07 -17.62
CA GLU A 332 12.38 -3.59 -16.25
C GLU A 332 12.90 -2.68 -15.12
N GLU A 333 13.95 -1.90 -15.38
CA GLU A 333 14.46 -0.89 -14.43
C GLU A 333 14.55 0.46 -15.12
N ILE A 334 14.00 1.49 -14.46
CA ILE A 334 14.12 2.88 -14.88
C ILE A 334 15.34 3.46 -14.19
N ILE A 335 16.20 4.12 -14.96
CA ILE A 335 17.49 4.58 -14.46
C ILE A 335 17.26 5.86 -13.64
N LEU A 336 17.75 5.91 -12.39
CA LEU A 336 17.46 6.99 -11.43
C LEU A 336 17.72 8.40 -11.99
N TRP A 337 18.78 8.61 -12.77
CA TRP A 337 19.03 9.94 -13.37
C TRP A 337 17.90 10.37 -14.31
N GLU A 338 17.22 9.45 -15.00
CA GLU A 338 16.09 9.77 -15.87
C GLU A 338 14.90 10.32 -15.06
N ILE A 339 14.63 9.74 -13.88
CA ILE A 339 13.58 10.23 -12.96
C ILE A 339 13.95 11.61 -12.41
N LEU A 340 15.19 11.79 -11.96
CA LEU A 340 15.65 13.07 -11.39
C LEU A 340 15.69 14.20 -12.43
N LEU A 341 15.88 13.87 -13.71
CA LEU A 341 15.74 14.84 -14.79
C LEU A 341 14.30 15.34 -14.89
N LEU A 342 13.33 14.41 -14.88
CA LEU A 342 11.90 14.74 -14.95
C LEU A 342 11.44 15.56 -13.74
N ASP A 343 11.91 15.22 -12.55
CA ASP A 343 11.63 16.01 -11.34
C ASP A 343 12.22 17.42 -11.44
N ALA A 344 13.44 17.57 -11.99
CA ALA A 344 14.04 18.89 -12.19
C ALA A 344 13.21 19.77 -13.13
N GLU A 345 12.66 19.18 -14.18
CA GLU A 345 11.81 19.86 -15.16
C GLU A 345 10.43 20.23 -14.58
N ASP A 346 9.82 19.35 -13.78
CA ASP A 346 8.58 19.63 -13.06
C ASP A 346 8.76 20.76 -12.03
N PHE A 347 9.84 20.73 -11.25
CA PHE A 347 10.15 21.80 -10.31
C PHE A 347 10.38 23.15 -11.02
N LEU A 348 11.05 23.15 -12.17
CA LEU A 348 11.20 24.35 -13.00
C LEU A 348 9.82 24.89 -13.43
N LEU A 349 8.92 24.01 -13.90
CA LEU A 349 7.56 24.37 -14.32
C LEU A 349 6.72 24.96 -13.16
N ARG A 350 6.89 24.42 -11.95
CA ARG A 350 6.22 24.86 -10.71
C ARG A 350 6.86 26.10 -10.09
N ARG A 351 7.93 26.63 -10.69
CA ARG A 351 8.74 27.76 -10.18
C ARG A 351 9.45 27.47 -8.85
N ASN A 352 9.65 26.19 -8.53
CA ASN A 352 10.46 25.71 -7.40
C ASN A 352 11.93 25.57 -7.87
N TYR A 353 12.56 26.70 -8.18
CA TYR A 353 13.85 26.71 -8.88
C TYR A 353 15.01 26.10 -8.07
N ARG A 354 14.94 26.14 -6.74
CA ARG A 354 15.97 25.53 -5.88
C ARG A 354 15.91 24.01 -5.95
N GLU A 355 14.71 23.46 -5.87
CA GLU A 355 14.41 22.05 -6.00
C GLU A 355 14.77 21.55 -7.41
N ALA A 356 14.51 22.35 -8.45
CA ALA A 356 14.95 22.05 -9.81
C ALA A 356 16.49 21.92 -9.91
N ILE A 357 17.23 22.85 -9.28
CA ILE A 357 18.69 22.82 -9.25
C ILE A 357 19.22 21.65 -8.42
N TYR A 358 18.53 21.24 -7.35
CA TYR A 358 18.89 20.04 -6.59
C TYR A 358 18.70 18.77 -7.40
N ALA A 359 17.51 18.60 -7.99
CA ALA A 359 17.17 17.43 -8.77
C ALA A 359 18.12 17.25 -9.96
N ILE A 360 18.43 18.33 -10.70
CA ILE A 360 19.35 18.24 -11.85
C ILE A 360 20.80 17.94 -11.44
N ASN A 361 21.23 18.37 -10.26
CA ASN A 361 22.56 18.01 -9.77
C ASN A 361 22.64 16.55 -9.32
N GLY A 362 21.59 16.03 -8.67
CA GLY A 362 21.49 14.61 -8.34
C GLY A 362 21.41 13.74 -9.60
N CYS A 363 20.65 14.19 -10.59
CA CYS A 363 20.56 13.59 -11.93
C CYS A 363 21.95 13.49 -12.57
N PHE A 364 22.70 14.59 -12.59
CA PHE A 364 24.05 14.63 -13.12
C PHE A 364 25.02 13.68 -12.43
N GLU A 365 25.01 13.65 -11.09
CA GLU A 365 25.90 12.77 -10.32
C GLU A 365 25.59 11.30 -10.59
N ASN A 366 24.32 10.91 -10.63
CA ASN A 366 23.92 9.54 -10.92
C ASN A 366 24.31 9.14 -12.34
N PHE A 367 24.01 9.97 -13.35
CA PHE A 367 24.37 9.72 -14.74
C PHE A 367 25.90 9.58 -14.92
N LEU A 368 26.66 10.52 -14.36
CA LEU A 368 28.12 10.52 -14.45
C LEU A 368 28.71 9.23 -13.90
N MET A 369 28.23 8.75 -12.75
CA MET A 369 28.75 7.52 -12.13
C MET A 369 28.41 6.28 -12.94
N ILE A 370 27.22 6.20 -13.54
CA ILE A 370 26.83 5.10 -14.43
C ILE A 370 27.73 5.10 -15.68
N LYS A 371 27.86 6.24 -16.35
CA LYS A 371 28.66 6.34 -17.58
C LYS A 371 30.15 6.21 -17.35
N ALA A 372 30.66 6.72 -16.22
CA ALA A 372 32.06 6.53 -15.87
C ALA A 372 32.40 5.04 -15.69
N ARG A 373 31.53 4.25 -15.03
CA ARG A 373 31.70 2.80 -14.94
C ARG A 373 31.76 2.16 -16.32
N GLU A 374 30.79 2.46 -17.18
CA GLU A 374 30.74 1.92 -18.55
C GLU A 374 32.01 2.23 -19.35
N LYS A 375 32.52 3.47 -19.27
CA LYS A 375 33.71 3.91 -20.01
C LYS A 375 35.00 3.31 -19.45
N LEU A 376 35.19 3.35 -18.13
CA LEU A 376 36.44 2.87 -17.51
C LEU A 376 36.60 1.35 -17.68
N LYS A 377 35.49 0.58 -17.66
CA LYS A 377 35.49 -0.87 -17.92
C LYS A 377 36.00 -1.27 -19.31
N LYS A 378 36.19 -0.32 -20.24
CA LYS A 378 36.83 -0.60 -21.55
C LYS A 378 38.33 -0.90 -21.43
N SER A 379 38.98 -0.48 -20.35
CA SER A 379 40.43 -0.67 -20.18
C SER A 379 40.82 -1.15 -18.79
N TRP A 380 39.93 -1.06 -17.79
CA TRP A 380 40.16 -1.47 -16.41
C TRP A 380 39.24 -2.60 -16.02
N ASP A 381 39.65 -3.42 -15.06
CA ASP A 381 38.77 -4.44 -14.49
C ASP A 381 37.71 -3.85 -13.54
N ASP A 382 36.69 -4.66 -13.18
CA ASP A 382 35.59 -4.20 -12.33
C ASP A 382 36.06 -3.68 -10.97
N LYS A 383 37.14 -4.25 -10.42
CA LYS A 383 37.66 -3.88 -9.11
C LYS A 383 38.40 -2.55 -9.20
N GLU A 384 39.25 -2.36 -10.20
CA GLU A 384 39.98 -1.12 -10.47
C GLU A 384 39.02 0.05 -10.71
N VAL A 385 37.91 -0.18 -11.43
CA VAL A 385 36.87 0.83 -11.67
C VAL A 385 36.20 1.24 -10.36
N GLU A 386 35.76 0.29 -9.55
CA GLU A 386 35.11 0.60 -8.27
C GLU A 386 36.09 1.21 -7.27
N ASP A 387 37.34 0.74 -7.22
CA ASP A 387 38.38 1.32 -6.36
C ASP A 387 38.66 2.77 -6.74
N TYR A 388 38.75 3.11 -8.03
CA TYR A 388 38.91 4.49 -8.47
C TYR A 388 37.69 5.36 -8.14
N LEU A 389 36.48 4.91 -8.49
CA LEU A 389 35.26 5.71 -8.33
C LEU A 389 34.87 5.90 -6.86
N ASN A 390 35.17 4.93 -5.99
CA ASN A 390 34.97 5.04 -4.54
C ASN A 390 36.13 5.76 -3.83
N GLY A 391 37.22 6.07 -4.57
CA GLY A 391 38.38 6.76 -4.03
C GLY A 391 39.22 5.90 -3.09
N SER A 392 39.23 4.59 -3.28
CA SER A 392 40.06 3.65 -2.52
C SER A 392 41.52 4.14 -2.54
N PRO A 393 42.17 4.30 -1.37
CA PRO A 393 43.56 4.72 -1.32
C PRO A 393 44.47 3.69 -2.00
N VAL A 394 45.17 4.11 -3.06
CA VAL A 394 46.16 3.28 -3.77
C VAL A 394 47.56 3.76 -3.43
N TYR A 395 48.40 2.86 -2.91
CA TYR A 395 49.75 3.20 -2.43
C TYR A 395 50.62 3.81 -3.54
N GLU A 396 50.55 3.26 -4.74
CA GLU A 396 51.29 3.69 -5.93
C GLU A 396 51.00 5.15 -6.31
N ASN A 397 49.80 5.62 -5.99
CA ASN A 397 49.31 6.95 -6.31
C ASN A 397 49.35 7.90 -5.10
N PHE A 398 49.79 7.43 -3.93
CA PHE A 398 49.84 8.22 -2.72
C PHE A 398 50.94 9.28 -2.77
N LYS A 399 50.57 10.54 -2.51
CA LYS A 399 51.47 11.71 -2.61
C LYS A 399 52.75 11.56 -1.76
N LEU A 400 52.67 10.84 -0.65
CA LEU A 400 53.78 10.63 0.28
C LEU A 400 54.39 9.22 0.21
N LYS A 401 54.14 8.44 -0.85
CA LYS A 401 54.68 7.07 -1.00
C LYS A 401 56.20 6.96 -0.90
N LYS A 402 56.93 8.05 -1.14
CA LYS A 402 58.40 8.10 -0.99
C LYS A 402 58.85 8.14 0.47
N TYR A 403 57.94 8.43 1.40
CA TYR A 403 58.20 8.67 2.82
C TYR A 403 57.48 7.67 3.74
N LEU A 404 56.68 6.77 3.18
CA LEU A 404 55.88 5.78 3.89
C LEU A 404 56.01 4.45 3.15
N SER A 405 56.31 3.35 3.83
CA SER A 405 56.29 2.01 3.21
C SER A 405 54.85 1.55 2.94
N GLU A 406 54.70 0.59 2.04
CA GLU A 406 53.40 0.01 1.69
C GLU A 406 52.69 -0.61 2.91
N ASP A 407 53.44 -1.29 3.78
CA ASP A 407 52.91 -1.87 5.02
C ASP A 407 52.37 -0.79 5.98
N LEU A 408 53.09 0.33 6.13
CA LEU A 408 52.66 1.44 6.98
C LEU A 408 51.49 2.20 6.36
N PHE A 409 51.42 2.27 5.02
CA PHE A 409 50.27 2.81 4.31
C PHE A 409 49.03 1.97 4.55
N ASN A 410 49.12 0.64 4.39
CA ASN A 410 47.99 -0.27 4.60
C ASN A 410 47.50 -0.24 6.05
N GLN A 411 48.42 -0.13 7.02
CA GLN A 411 48.06 0.11 8.42
C GLN A 411 47.34 1.44 8.61
N ALA A 412 47.83 2.54 8.03
CA ALA A 412 47.22 3.86 8.14
C ALA A 412 45.84 3.93 7.45
N VAL A 413 45.63 3.20 6.35
CA VAL A 413 44.30 3.04 5.73
C VAL A 413 43.37 2.25 6.65
N SER A 414 43.83 1.13 7.22
CA SER A 414 43.04 0.33 8.17
C SER A 414 42.67 1.09 9.44
N ASN A 415 43.58 1.94 9.92
CA ASN A 415 43.38 2.78 11.11
C ASN A 415 42.56 4.04 10.82
N LYS A 416 42.16 4.27 9.55
CA LYS A 416 41.46 5.48 9.08
C LYS A 416 42.27 6.78 9.23
N ASP A 417 43.59 6.69 9.31
CA ASP A 417 44.48 7.85 9.23
C ASP A 417 44.62 8.35 7.78
N ILE A 418 44.41 7.45 6.81
CA ILE A 418 44.30 7.78 5.39
C ILE A 418 42.86 7.49 4.94
N PHE A 419 42.14 8.54 4.56
CA PHE A 419 40.76 8.47 4.14
C PHE A 419 40.62 8.24 2.63
N PRO A 420 39.55 7.55 2.17
CA PRO A 420 39.18 7.51 0.77
C PRO A 420 39.01 8.92 0.20
N TYR A 421 39.53 9.14 -1.00
CA TYR A 421 39.41 10.40 -1.72
C TYR A 421 38.66 10.17 -3.03
N VAL A 422 37.36 10.40 -3.00
CA VAL A 422 36.51 10.26 -4.19
C VAL A 422 36.99 11.26 -5.25
N PRO A 423 37.27 10.82 -6.49
CA PRO A 423 37.71 11.72 -7.53
C PRO A 423 36.64 12.76 -7.82
N SER A 424 37.06 14.02 -7.98
CA SER A 424 36.16 15.09 -8.42
C SER A 424 35.57 14.76 -9.79
N THR A 425 34.39 15.32 -10.09
CA THR A 425 33.77 15.20 -11.42
C THR A 425 34.76 15.46 -12.56
N PHE A 426 35.57 16.52 -12.46
CA PHE A 426 36.54 16.84 -13.51
C PHE A 426 37.66 15.80 -13.64
N GLN A 427 38.07 15.16 -12.55
CA GLN A 427 39.03 14.04 -12.57
C GLN A 427 38.41 12.81 -13.24
N ILE A 428 37.16 12.48 -12.90
CA ILE A 428 36.41 11.38 -13.54
C ILE A 428 36.30 11.63 -15.05
N LEU A 429 35.88 12.83 -15.46
CA LEU A 429 35.77 13.20 -16.89
C LEU A 429 37.11 13.07 -17.61
N LYS A 430 38.19 13.57 -17.00
CA LYS A 430 39.53 13.48 -17.57
C LYS A 430 39.94 12.04 -17.78
N LYS A 431 39.75 11.19 -16.76
CA LYS A 431 40.14 9.79 -16.84
C LYS A 431 39.32 9.02 -17.86
N CYS A 432 38.02 9.27 -17.90
CA CYS A 432 37.14 8.70 -18.91
C CYS A 432 37.54 9.14 -20.32
N ASN A 433 37.89 10.42 -20.52
CA ASN A 433 38.27 10.94 -21.83
C ASN A 433 39.68 10.48 -22.30
N GLU A 434 40.56 10.09 -21.38
CA GLU A 434 41.84 9.45 -21.72
C GLU A 434 41.65 8.02 -22.24
N ILE A 435 40.66 7.29 -21.69
CA ILE A 435 40.39 5.89 -22.01
C ILE A 435 39.44 5.76 -23.21
N ASP A 436 38.34 6.50 -23.18
CA ASP A 436 37.27 6.50 -24.16
C ASP A 436 36.84 7.95 -24.46
N PRO A 437 37.57 8.63 -25.38
CA PRO A 437 37.35 10.03 -25.70
C PRO A 437 35.88 10.32 -26.02
N SER A 438 35.36 11.39 -25.41
CA SER A 438 34.01 11.90 -25.70
C SER A 438 33.95 12.56 -27.08
N LYS A 439 32.74 12.85 -27.56
CA LYS A 439 32.53 13.47 -28.88
C LYS A 439 33.06 14.91 -28.98
N VAL A 440 33.31 15.53 -27.83
CA VAL A 440 33.79 16.91 -27.72
C VAL A 440 35.03 16.96 -26.86
N GLU A 441 35.80 18.05 -27.00
CA GLU A 441 36.96 18.29 -26.16
C GLU A 441 36.57 18.37 -24.69
N ILE A 442 37.48 17.93 -23.81
CA ILE A 442 37.28 17.98 -22.36
C ILE A 442 36.97 19.38 -21.84
N LYS A 443 37.48 20.42 -22.50
CA LYS A 443 37.19 21.81 -22.17
C LYS A 443 35.70 22.12 -22.30
N GLU A 444 35.06 21.55 -23.31
CA GLU A 444 33.63 21.72 -23.57
C GLU A 444 32.79 20.93 -22.56
N LEU A 445 33.18 19.68 -22.24
CA LEU A 445 32.56 18.93 -21.14
C LEU A 445 32.60 19.70 -19.82
N ASN A 446 33.76 20.27 -19.50
CA ASN A 446 33.96 21.04 -18.28
C ASN A 446 33.09 22.31 -18.27
N ARG A 447 32.85 22.92 -19.43
CA ARG A 447 31.95 24.07 -19.59
C ARG A 447 30.50 23.68 -19.27
N LEU A 448 30.02 22.55 -19.76
CA LEU A 448 28.69 22.02 -19.47
C LEU A 448 28.53 21.72 -17.99
N VAL A 449 29.48 21.00 -17.39
CA VAL A 449 29.47 20.70 -15.94
C VAL A 449 29.47 21.96 -15.10
N SER A 450 30.22 22.99 -15.52
CA SER A 450 30.27 24.27 -14.79
C SER A 450 28.92 24.97 -14.77
N LYS A 451 28.11 24.84 -15.84
CA LYS A 451 26.74 25.36 -15.88
C LYS A 451 25.78 24.55 -15.03
N ILE A 452 25.85 23.21 -15.08
CA ILE A 452 25.02 22.30 -14.27
C ILE A 452 25.24 22.55 -12.77
N ARG A 453 26.51 22.70 -12.37
CA ARG A 453 26.92 22.86 -10.96
C ARG A 453 26.94 24.32 -10.50
N LYS A 454 26.59 25.27 -11.38
CA LYS A 454 26.67 26.70 -11.08
C LYS A 454 25.78 27.01 -9.88
N LYS A 455 26.35 27.65 -8.86
CA LYS A 455 25.65 28.07 -7.63
C LYS A 455 24.99 26.95 -6.81
N ARG A 456 25.15 25.66 -7.16
CA ARG A 456 24.61 24.53 -6.40
C ARG A 456 24.99 24.58 -4.92
N ASN A 457 26.26 24.79 -4.59
CA ASN A 457 26.70 24.80 -3.19
C ASN A 457 26.08 25.98 -2.41
N ASP A 458 26.00 27.15 -3.03
CA ASP A 458 25.36 28.33 -2.44
C ASP A 458 23.87 28.03 -2.15
N ILE A 459 23.17 27.38 -3.10
CA ILE A 459 21.77 26.96 -2.93
C ILE A 459 21.62 25.92 -1.82
N MET A 460 22.46 24.88 -1.81
CA MET A 460 22.48 23.80 -0.80
C MET A 460 22.68 24.32 0.62
N HIS A 461 23.42 25.41 0.78
CA HIS A 461 23.68 26.05 2.07
C HIS A 461 22.69 27.17 2.40
N GLY A 462 21.63 27.36 1.58
CA GLY A 462 20.58 28.34 1.82
C GLY A 462 21.03 29.79 1.65
N VAL A 463 22.12 30.03 0.92
CA VAL A 463 22.68 31.37 0.70
C VAL A 463 21.74 32.19 -0.19
N GLU A 464 21.63 33.49 0.11
CA GLU A 464 20.89 34.43 -0.73
C GLU A 464 21.62 34.65 -2.06
N ILE A 465 20.93 34.45 -3.17
CA ILE A 465 21.50 34.50 -4.52
C ILE A 465 20.81 35.62 -5.28
N ALA A 466 21.59 36.61 -5.70
CA ALA A 466 21.13 37.76 -6.48
C ALA A 466 20.88 37.43 -7.97
N GLU A 467 21.36 36.27 -8.45
CA GLU A 467 21.12 35.79 -9.82
C GLU A 467 19.70 35.22 -9.97
N ASP A 468 19.17 35.29 -11.19
CA ASP A 468 17.89 34.69 -11.55
C ASP A 468 17.96 33.15 -11.49
N LEU A 469 17.31 32.58 -10.48
CA LEU A 469 17.27 31.14 -10.25
C LEU A 469 16.52 30.38 -11.35
N GLU A 470 15.54 31.01 -12.02
CA GLU A 470 14.84 30.40 -13.16
C GLU A 470 15.81 30.17 -14.31
N LYS A 471 16.58 31.21 -14.64
CA LYS A 471 17.62 31.13 -15.67
C LYS A 471 18.70 30.11 -15.32
N LEU A 472 19.13 30.06 -14.06
CA LEU A 472 20.11 29.08 -13.59
C LEU A 472 19.60 27.63 -13.69
N ALA A 473 18.36 27.38 -13.25
CA ALA A 473 17.72 26.07 -13.34
C ALA A 473 17.55 25.63 -14.81
N PHE A 474 17.07 26.53 -15.67
CA PHE A 474 16.93 26.28 -17.10
C PHE A 474 18.29 25.99 -17.77
N GLU A 475 19.31 26.80 -17.50
CA GLU A 475 20.66 26.58 -18.03
C GLU A 475 21.28 25.26 -17.54
N ALA A 476 21.05 24.88 -16.28
CA ALA A 476 21.55 23.63 -15.72
C ALA A 476 20.88 22.42 -16.37
N ILE A 477 19.55 22.42 -16.51
CA ILE A 477 18.80 21.35 -17.19
C ILE A 477 19.24 21.22 -18.65
N LYS A 478 19.31 22.34 -19.37
CA LYS A 478 19.78 22.36 -20.75
C LYS A 478 21.20 21.82 -20.88
N SER A 479 22.10 22.25 -20.00
CA SER A 479 23.51 21.82 -20.04
C SER A 479 23.68 20.35 -19.66
N PHE A 480 22.82 19.82 -18.79
CA PHE A 480 22.81 18.39 -18.48
C PHE A 480 22.36 17.56 -19.68
N LYS A 481 21.28 17.98 -20.36
CA LYS A 481 20.85 17.32 -21.60
C LYS A 481 21.94 17.36 -22.68
N GLU A 482 22.60 18.50 -22.87
CA GLU A 482 23.76 18.58 -23.77
C GLU A 482 24.89 17.65 -23.32
N PHE A 483 25.13 17.54 -22.00
CA PHE A 483 26.17 16.68 -21.44
C PHE A 483 25.90 15.19 -21.71
N THR A 484 24.66 14.72 -21.56
CA THR A 484 24.32 13.30 -21.78
C THR A 484 24.49 12.86 -23.24
N GLU A 485 24.45 13.78 -24.19
CA GLU A 485 24.63 13.50 -25.62
C GLU A 485 26.09 13.36 -26.06
N VAL A 486 26.98 14.11 -25.39
CA VAL A 486 28.39 14.28 -25.79
C VAL A 486 29.36 13.48 -24.94
N PHE A 487 29.01 13.19 -23.68
CA PHE A 487 29.83 12.40 -22.77
C PHE A 487 29.69 10.92 -23.07
#